data_AF-A0A3Q3A8J6-F1
#
_entry.id   AF-A0A3Q3A8J6-F1
#
_cell.length_a   1.000
_cell.length_b   1.000
_cell.length_c   1.000
_cell.angle_alpha   90.00
_cell.angle_beta   90.00
_cell.angle_gamma   90.00
#
_symmetry.space_group_name_H-M   'P 1'
#
loop_
_entity.id
_entity.type
_entity.pdbx_description
1 polymer ?
#
loop_
_entity_poly.entity_id
_entity_poly.type
_entity_poly.pdbx_seq_one_letter_code
_entity_poly.pdbx_strand_id
1 'polypeptide(L)' 'QSRSNPLPPETPGTTCCSLCVLTRNFVQLLQERKNGELDLQFAVRALAVGQKRRIYDITNVLEGVGLIVKISKSRVKWM' A
#
# COMPACT_ATOMS: atom_id res chain seq x y z
N GLN A 1 42.11 18.78 5.63
CA GLN A 1 42.02 17.31 5.73
C GLN A 1 40.55 16.95 5.72
N SER A 2 40.08 16.54 4.55
CA SER A 2 38.68 16.19 4.27
C SER A 2 38.36 14.83 4.86
N ARG A 3 37.33 14.73 5.69
CA ARG A 3 36.61 13.47 5.93
C ARG A 3 35.14 13.74 5.66
N SER A 4 34.77 13.58 4.40
CA SER A 4 33.41 13.35 3.94
C SER A 4 32.90 12.08 4.63
N ASN A 5 31.86 12.23 5.45
CA ASN A 5 31.15 11.08 6.00
C ASN A 5 30.21 10.55 4.89
N PRO A 6 30.30 9.28 4.45
CA PRO A 6 29.38 8.78 3.45
C PRO A 6 27.99 8.61 4.09
N LEU A 7 26.99 9.25 3.49
CA LEU A 7 25.58 8.91 3.69
C LEU A 7 25.42 7.40 3.44
N PRO A 8 24.68 6.65 4.28
CA PRO A 8 24.38 5.26 3.98
C PRO A 8 23.55 5.21 2.68
N PRO A 9 23.98 4.46 1.66
CA PRO A 9 23.15 4.21 0.50
C PRO A 9 22.00 3.27 0.89
N GLU A 10 20.81 3.68 0.47
CA GLU A 10 19.68 2.85 0.08
C GLU A 10 19.44 1.54 0.84
N THR A 11 18.30 1.45 1.50
CA THR A 11 17.12 0.68 1.03
C THR A 11 16.28 0.42 2.29
N PRO A 12 14.97 0.74 2.33
CA PRO A 12 14.14 0.37 3.46
C PRO A 12 14.08 -1.16 3.58
N GLY A 13 14.92 -1.68 4.47
CA GLY A 13 15.06 -3.08 4.81
C GLY A 13 13.77 -3.62 5.41
N THR A 14 13.08 -4.45 4.63
CA THR A 14 12.87 -5.87 4.95
C THR A 14 12.64 -6.23 6.42
N THR A 15 11.58 -5.72 7.03
CA THR A 15 10.79 -6.55 7.95
C THR A 15 9.50 -6.89 7.24
N CYS A 16 9.51 -7.98 6.47
CA CYS A 16 8.34 -8.39 5.70
C CYS A 16 7.33 -9.05 6.62
N CYS A 17 6.59 -8.24 7.37
CA CYS A 17 5.41 -8.67 8.09
C CYS A 17 4.27 -8.96 7.09
N SER A 18 3.28 -9.77 7.48
CA SER A 18 2.12 -10.12 6.65
C SER A 18 1.43 -8.90 6.03
N LEU A 19 1.41 -7.75 6.73
CA LEU A 19 0.85 -6.50 6.22
C LEU A 19 1.67 -5.88 5.08
N CYS A 20 3.00 -5.96 5.11
CA CYS A 20 3.86 -5.42 4.06
C CYS A 20 3.64 -6.15 2.72
N VAL A 21 3.50 -7.48 2.77
CA VAL A 21 3.18 -8.30 1.59
C VAL A 21 1.82 -7.90 1.02
N LEU A 22 0.81 -7.79 1.89
CA LEU A 22 -0.54 -7.40 1.48
C LEU A 22 -0.57 -5.98 0.89
N THR A 23 0.19 -5.06 1.47
CA THR A 23 0.28 -3.67 0.96
C THR A 23 0.92 -3.63 -0.42
N ARG A 24 2.00 -4.38 -0.65
CA ARG A 24 2.65 -4.47 -1.97
C ARG A 24 1.70 -5.00 -3.03
N ASN A 25 1.03 -6.11 -2.75
CA ASN A 25 0.03 -6.70 -3.65
C ASN A 25 -1.15 -5.73 -3.88
N PHE A 26 -1.60 -5.00 -2.85
CA PHE A 26 -2.67 -4.01 -2.98
C PHE A 26 -2.26 -2.87 -3.93
N VAL A 27 -1.06 -2.32 -3.76
CA VAL A 27 -0.53 -1.25 -4.61
C VAL A 27 -0.33 -1.75 -6.04
N GLN A 28 0.15 -2.97 -6.24
CA GLN A 28 0.29 -3.57 -7.56
C GLN A 28 -1.07 -3.67 -8.28
N LEU A 29 -2.11 -4.15 -7.59
CA LEU A 29 -3.48 -4.19 -8.12
C LEU A 29 -4.00 -2.79 -8.47
N LEU A 30 -3.60 -1.78 -7.70
CA LEU A 30 -3.98 -0.39 -7.93
C LEU A 30 -3.31 0.19 -9.18
N GLN A 31 -2.02 -0.07 -9.36
CA GLN A 31 -1.23 0.36 -10.53
C GLN A 31 -1.67 -0.35 -11.82
N GLU A 32 -2.08 -1.60 -11.72
CA GLU A 32 -2.59 -2.38 -12.86
C GLU A 32 -3.96 -1.84 -13.35
N ARG A 33 -4.69 -1.11 -12.49
CA ARG A 33 -5.95 -0.45 -12.86
C ARG A 33 -5.66 0.90 -13.51
N LYS A 34 -5.97 1.00 -14.79
CA LYS A 34 -5.82 2.22 -15.62
C LYS A 34 -6.54 3.47 -15.10
N ASN A 35 -7.57 3.30 -14.27
CA ASN A 35 -8.33 4.41 -13.66
C ASN A 35 -7.79 4.85 -12.29
N GLY A 36 -6.79 4.14 -11.75
CA GLY A 36 -6.32 4.32 -10.38
C GLY A 36 -7.37 3.96 -9.32
N GLU A 37 -8.51 3.39 -9.69
CA GLU A 37 -9.61 3.05 -8.77
C GLU A 37 -9.58 1.57 -8.40
N LEU A 38 -9.70 1.28 -7.11
CA LEU A 38 -9.74 -0.09 -6.59
C LEU A 38 -10.92 -0.29 -5.64
N ASP A 39 -11.68 -1.34 -5.92
CA ASP A 39 -12.75 -1.81 -5.06
C ASP A 39 -12.20 -2.63 -3.89
N LEU A 40 -12.56 -2.24 -2.67
CA LEU A 40 -12.16 -2.91 -1.42
C LEU A 40 -12.62 -4.38 -1.40
N GLN A 41 -13.82 -4.66 -1.91
CA GLN A 41 -14.33 -6.04 -2.05
C GLN A 41 -13.50 -6.87 -3.03
N PHE A 42 -13.01 -6.25 -4.11
CA PHE A 42 -12.12 -6.91 -5.07
C PHE A 42 -10.74 -7.15 -4.44
N ALA A 43 -10.21 -6.15 -3.73
CA ALA A 43 -8.95 -6.27 -3.01
C ALA A 43 -8.97 -7.42 -2.00
N VAL A 44 -10.07 -7.59 -1.23
CA VAL A 44 -10.24 -8.72 -0.30
C VAL A 44 -10.06 -10.06 -1.01
N ARG A 45 -10.70 -10.23 -2.18
CA ARG A 45 -10.61 -11.46 -2.97
C ARG A 45 -9.23 -11.65 -3.58
N ALA A 46 -8.67 -10.60 -4.16
CA ALA A 46 -7.36 -10.65 -4.83
C ALA A 46 -6.20 -10.88 -3.85
N LEU A 47 -6.31 -10.35 -2.63
CA LEU A 47 -5.34 -10.54 -1.56
C LEU A 47 -5.57 -11.82 -0.74
N ALA A 48 -6.62 -12.59 -1.06
CA ALA A 48 -7.05 -13.78 -0.32
C ALA A 48 -7.14 -13.56 1.21
N VAL A 49 -7.44 -12.33 1.64
CA VAL A 49 -7.54 -11.99 3.05
C VAL A 49 -8.90 -12.44 3.56
N GLY A 50 -8.91 -13.47 4.40
CA GLY A 50 -10.15 -14.01 5.00
C GLY A 50 -10.92 -12.99 5.86
N GLN A 51 -10.29 -11.86 6.25
CA GLN A 51 -10.90 -10.82 7.06
C GLN A 51 -10.64 -9.41 6.48
N LYS A 52 -11.70 -8.59 6.41
CA LYS A 52 -11.64 -7.17 6.00
C LYS A 52 -10.70 -6.31 6.88
N ARG A 53 -10.30 -6.80 8.05
CA ARG A 53 -9.48 -6.06 9.02
C ARG A 53 -8.16 -5.56 8.43
N ARG A 54 -7.50 -6.36 7.58
CA ARG A 54 -6.20 -6.00 6.97
C ARG A 54 -6.33 -4.97 5.85
N ILE A 55 -7.44 -4.97 5.13
CA ILE A 55 -7.69 -3.96 4.09
C ILE A 55 -7.81 -2.58 4.72
N TYR A 56 -8.50 -2.46 5.86
CA TYR A 56 -8.59 -1.18 6.57
C TYR A 56 -7.25 -0.71 7.12
N ASP A 57 -6.40 -1.63 7.61
CA ASP A 57 -5.04 -1.27 8.03
C ASP A 57 -4.25 -0.66 6.86
N ILE A 58 -4.31 -1.28 5.68
CA ILE A 58 -3.63 -0.80 4.47
C ILE A 58 -4.21 0.54 4.02
N THR A 59 -5.55 0.65 3.94
CA THR A 59 -6.19 1.87 3.43
C THR A 59 -5.99 3.04 4.38
N ASN A 60 -6.06 2.82 5.69
CA ASN A 60 -5.83 3.87 6.68
C ASN A 60 -4.38 4.38 6.65
N VAL A 61 -3.41 3.49 6.44
CA VAL A 61 -2.00 3.90 6.27
C VAL A 61 -1.82 4.68 4.97
N LEU A 62 -2.31 4.16 3.84
CA LEU A 62 -2.16 4.83 2.54
C LEU A 62 -2.93 6.16 2.47
N GLU A 63 -4.11 6.25 3.11
CA GLU A 63 -4.88 7.48 3.27
C GLU A 63 -4.17 8.47 4.19
N GLY A 64 -3.60 8.00 5.30
CA GLY A 64 -2.82 8.83 6.23
C GLY A 64 -1.53 9.38 5.63
N VAL A 65 -0.93 8.67 4.67
CA VAL A 65 0.21 9.16 3.87
C VAL A 65 -0.25 10.06 2.72
N GLY A 66 -1.52 10.02 2.34
CA GLY A 66 -2.07 10.80 1.22
C GLY A 66 -1.80 10.22 -0.17
N LEU A 67 -1.50 8.92 -0.27
CA LEU A 67 -1.30 8.22 -1.56
C LEU A 67 -2.62 7.77 -2.19
N ILE A 68 -3.65 7.53 -1.37
CA ILE A 68 -4.98 7.17 -1.83
C ILE A 68 -6.04 8.05 -1.19
N VAL A 69 -7.16 8.19 -1.88
CA VAL A 69 -8.35 8.86 -1.40
C VAL A 69 -9.54 7.90 -1.42
N LYS A 70 -10.40 8.01 -0.41
CA LYS A 70 -11.60 7.18 -0.31
C LYS A 70 -12.74 7.82 -1.10
N ILE A 71 -13.14 7.18 -2.20
CA ILE A 71 -14.25 7.65 -3.05
C ILE A 71 -15.60 7.19 -2.51
N SER A 72 -15.65 6.02 -1.86
CA SER A 72 -16.88 5.44 -1.31
C SER A 72 -16.58 4.42 -0.20
N LYS A 73 -17.61 3.96 0.51
CA LYS A 73 -17.46 2.90 1.56
C LYS A 73 -16.74 1.64 1.07
N SER A 74 -16.82 1.33 -0.24
CA SER A 74 -16.21 0.14 -0.85
C SER A 74 -15.18 0.45 -1.94
N ARG A 75 -14.82 1.72 -2.19
CA ARG A 75 -13.91 2.12 -3.30
C ARG A 75 -12.89 3.16 -2.86
N VAL A 76 -11.66 2.97 -3.30
CA VAL A 76 -10.54 3.91 -3.12
C VAL A 76 -9.92 4.26 -4.47
N LYS A 77 -9.21 5.39 -4.54
CA LYS A 77 -8.54 5.88 -5.74
C LYS A 77 -7.12 6.33 -5.45
N TRP A 78 -6.20 6.02 -6.35
CA TRP A 78 -4.83 6.53 -6.38
C TRP A 78 -4.83 8.00 -6.79
N MET A 79 -4.08 8.82 -6.05
CA MET A 79 -3.88 10.24 -6.35
C MET A 79 -2.62 10.46 -7.18
#